data_AF-A0A9X3IVS4-F1
#
_entry.id   AF-A0A9X3IVS4-F1
#
_cell.length_a   1.000
_cell.length_b   1.000
_cell.length_c   1.000
_cell.angle_alpha   90.00
_cell.angle_beta   90.00
_cell.angle_gamma   90.00
#
_symmetry.space_group_name_H-M   'P 1'
#
loop_
_entity.id
_entity.type
_entity.pdbx_description
1 polymer ?
#
loop_
_entity_poly.entity_id
_entity_poly.type
_entity_poly.pdbx_seq_one_letter_code
_entity_poly.pdbx_strand_id
1 'polypeptide(L)'
;MRLSEIRGPGGGAVPVVEPDGDARVDALRAWLDAEKTWLSGQLRSHGAVLLRGFGVRVPVDLEHVARAIEPGLKNEYLGTSPRDALSEYVFSASELPPYYPIPQHCEMSFLRDPPRRLFFACLVAPQGGGGETRCATFAASSPTSIPTCATASSAAGSASSATTTAPTAADASTCGSSSAGTRCS
;
A
#
# COMPACT_ATOMS: atom_id res chain seq x y z
N MET A 1 3.53 13.09 16.65
CA MET A 1 3.23 11.67 16.42
C MET A 1 4.00 10.84 17.43
N ARG A 2 3.39 9.78 17.95
CA ARG A 2 4.03 8.80 18.83
C ARG A 2 4.44 7.58 18.01
N LEU A 3 5.68 7.13 18.19
CA LEU A 3 6.23 5.95 17.52
C LEU A 3 6.33 4.79 18.51
N SER A 4 5.90 3.60 18.08
CA SER A 4 6.06 2.34 18.81
C SER A 4 6.23 1.19 17.82
N GLU A 5 6.31 -0.06 18.29
CA GLU A 5 6.47 -1.24 17.43
C GLU A 5 5.65 -2.42 17.96
N ILE A 6 5.13 -3.23 17.04
CA ILE A 6 4.57 -4.55 17.35
C ILE A 6 5.60 -5.61 16.96
N ARG A 7 5.96 -6.47 17.92
CA ARG A 7 6.92 -7.56 17.70
C ARG A 7 6.22 -8.87 17.43
N GLY A 8 6.61 -9.55 16.36
CA GLY A 8 6.16 -10.89 16.03
C GLY A 8 7.03 -11.97 16.68
N PRO A 9 6.52 -13.21 16.77
CA PRO A 9 7.23 -14.34 17.39
C PRO A 9 8.54 -14.74 16.69
N GLY A 10 8.77 -14.28 15.44
CA GLY A 10 10.00 -14.50 14.68
C GLY A 10 11.02 -13.36 14.75
N GLY A 11 10.89 -12.41 15.68
CA GLY A 11 11.81 -11.27 15.82
C GLY A 11 11.59 -10.12 14.84
N GLY A 12 10.67 -10.27 13.88
CA GLY A 12 10.21 -9.16 13.04
C GLY A 12 9.45 -8.11 13.85
N ALA A 13 9.63 -6.84 13.49
CA ALA A 13 8.94 -5.71 14.12
C ALA A 13 8.21 -4.89 13.06
N VAL A 14 6.97 -4.51 13.36
CA VAL A 14 6.18 -3.57 12.56
C VAL A 14 6.12 -2.23 13.29
N PRO A 15 6.71 -1.16 12.71
CA PRO A 15 6.58 0.20 13.24
C PRO A 15 5.10 0.61 13.28
N VAL A 16 4.70 1.20 14.41
CA VAL A 16 3.36 1.74 14.64
C VAL A 16 3.47 3.24 14.86
N VAL A 17 2.68 3.98 14.11
CA VAL A 17 2.53 5.44 14.26
C VAL A 17 1.15 5.72 14.83
N GLU A 18 1.12 6.49 15.91
CA GLU A 18 -0.10 6.94 16.57
C GLU A 18 -0.13 8.48 16.66
N PRO A 19 -1.31 9.11 16.65
CA PRO A 19 -1.40 10.54 16.89
C PRO A 19 -0.92 10.89 18.30
N ASP A 20 -0.26 12.03 18.42
CA ASP A 20 0.11 12.64 19.70
C ASP A 20 -0.63 13.97 19.80
N GLY A 21 -1.89 13.92 20.25
CA GLY A 21 -2.82 15.05 20.25
C GLY A 21 -3.78 15.06 19.05
N ASP A 22 -3.31 15.48 17.87
CA ASP A 22 -4.18 15.64 16.69
C ASP A 22 -4.32 14.36 15.87
N ALA A 23 -5.51 13.74 15.91
CA ALA A 23 -5.85 12.52 15.20
C ALA A 23 -6.55 12.75 13.85
N ARG A 24 -6.71 13.99 13.40
CA ARG A 24 -7.41 14.31 12.14
C ARG A 24 -6.65 13.77 10.93
N VAL A 25 -7.38 13.39 9.89
CA VAL A 25 -6.82 12.90 8.62
C VAL A 25 -5.87 13.93 8.00
N ASP A 26 -6.19 15.22 8.05
CA ASP A 26 -5.32 16.26 7.51
C ASP A 26 -4.01 16.41 8.29
N ALA A 27 -4.03 16.23 9.61
CA ALA A 27 -2.83 16.24 10.42
C ALA A 27 -1.93 15.03 10.09
N LEU A 28 -2.54 13.86 9.88
CA LEU A 28 -1.83 12.68 9.40
C LEU A 28 -1.20 12.92 8.02
N ARG A 29 -1.95 13.49 7.07
CA ARG A 29 -1.45 13.79 5.71
C ARG A 29 -0.28 14.74 5.74
N ALA A 30 -0.40 15.86 6.47
CA ALA A 30 0.67 16.83 6.62
C ALA A 30 1.94 16.19 7.22
N TRP A 31 1.78 15.30 8.20
CA TRP A 31 2.90 14.57 8.77
C TRP A 31 3.51 13.56 7.79
N LEU A 32 2.70 12.80 7.05
CA LEU A 32 3.17 11.86 6.02
C LEU A 32 3.94 12.58 4.92
N ASP A 33 3.50 13.78 4.52
CA ASP A 33 4.18 14.62 3.55
C ASP A 33 5.55 15.10 4.06
N ALA A 34 5.66 15.47 5.33
CA ALA A 34 6.92 15.86 5.96
C ALA A 34 7.89 14.68 6.14
N GLU A 35 7.38 13.49 6.46
CA GLU A 35 8.17 12.32 6.85
C GLU A 35 8.29 11.25 5.75
N LYS A 36 8.13 11.62 4.46
CA LYS A 36 8.19 10.70 3.32
C LYS A 36 9.46 9.84 3.29
N THR A 37 10.60 10.44 3.60
CA THR A 37 11.90 9.75 3.63
C THR A 37 11.96 8.74 4.76
N TRP A 38 11.50 9.12 5.95
CA TRP A 38 11.43 8.23 7.11
C TRP A 38 10.50 7.05 6.81
N LEU A 39 9.29 7.31 6.32
CA LEU A 39 8.31 6.28 5.98
C LEU A 39 8.86 5.30 4.94
N SER A 40 9.51 5.81 3.89
CA SER A 40 10.13 4.96 2.86
C SER A 40 11.28 4.11 3.41
N GLY A 41 12.02 4.61 4.39
CA GLY A 41 13.04 3.84 5.12
C GLY A 41 12.42 2.73 5.97
N GLN A 42 11.38 3.04 6.73
CA GLN A 42 10.66 2.06 7.55
C GLN A 42 10.06 0.94 6.70
N LEU A 43 9.37 1.30 5.62
CA LEU A 43 8.79 0.36 4.67
C LEU A 43 9.85 -0.57 4.06
N ARG A 44 11.04 -0.06 3.72
CA ARG A 44 12.13 -0.85 3.15
C ARG A 44 12.73 -1.84 4.18
N SER A 45 12.89 -1.40 5.43
CA SER A 45 13.53 -2.21 6.48
C SER A 45 12.58 -3.24 7.09
N HIS A 46 11.30 -2.86 7.27
CA HIS A 46 10.32 -3.67 8.01
C HIS A 46 9.31 -4.36 7.10
N GLY A 47 9.19 -3.94 5.83
CA GLY A 47 8.20 -4.44 4.88
C GLY A 47 6.79 -3.86 5.11
N ALA A 48 6.49 -3.38 6.31
CA ALA A 48 5.23 -2.75 6.68
C ALA A 48 5.38 -1.64 7.72
N VAL A 49 4.39 -0.75 7.76
CA VAL A 49 4.16 0.23 8.82
C VAL A 49 2.67 0.19 9.16
N LEU A 50 2.29 0.41 10.41
CA LEU A 50 0.91 0.49 10.87
C LEU A 50 0.58 1.91 11.32
N LEU A 51 -0.38 2.55 10.65
CA LEU A 51 -0.98 3.80 11.12
C LEU A 51 -2.20 3.47 11.99
N ARG A 52 -2.18 3.87 13.28
CA ARG A 52 -3.21 3.50 14.27
C ARG A 52 -3.74 4.75 14.98
N GLY A 53 -5.04 4.74 15.30
CA GLY A 53 -5.67 5.79 16.12
C GLY A 53 -6.02 7.08 15.37
N PHE A 54 -5.84 7.13 14.05
CA PHE A 54 -6.23 8.26 13.22
C PHE A 54 -7.71 8.21 12.84
N GLY A 55 -8.30 9.36 12.56
CA GLY A 55 -9.72 9.53 12.21
C GLY A 55 -10.12 9.06 10.82
N VAL A 56 -9.52 7.98 10.30
CA VAL A 56 -9.88 7.36 9.01
C VAL A 56 -11.14 6.52 9.23
N ARG A 57 -12.28 6.98 8.74
CA ARG A 57 -13.60 6.35 9.01
C ARG A 57 -14.36 5.97 7.75
N VAL A 58 -14.08 6.62 6.64
CA VAL A 58 -14.74 6.38 5.36
C VAL A 58 -13.71 6.10 4.25
N PRO A 59 -14.10 5.45 3.14
CA PRO A 59 -13.17 5.12 2.05
C PRO A 59 -12.40 6.33 1.50
N VAL A 60 -13.06 7.50 1.44
CA VAL A 60 -12.42 8.75 0.98
C VAL A 60 -11.30 9.22 1.90
N ASP A 61 -11.39 8.97 3.22
CA ASP A 61 -10.30 9.28 4.15
C ASP A 61 -9.07 8.43 3.86
N LEU A 62 -9.27 7.13 3.60
CA LEU A 62 -8.20 6.21 3.22
C LEU A 62 -7.56 6.65 1.92
N GLU A 63 -8.36 7.05 0.93
CA GLU A 63 -7.85 7.55 -0.35
C GLU A 63 -6.95 8.78 -0.15
N HIS A 64 -7.39 9.75 0.67
CA HIS A 64 -6.59 10.95 0.96
C HIS A 64 -5.25 10.63 1.65
N VAL A 65 -5.23 9.64 2.55
CA VAL A 65 -4.01 9.16 3.21
C VAL A 65 -3.11 8.41 2.23
N ALA A 66 -3.69 7.52 1.41
CA ALA A 66 -2.97 6.74 0.42
C ALA A 66 -2.30 7.64 -0.64
N ARG A 67 -3.00 8.67 -1.13
CA ARG A 67 -2.45 9.67 -2.07
C ARG A 67 -1.28 10.46 -1.50
N ALA A 68 -1.23 10.70 -0.18
CA ALA A 68 -0.09 11.38 0.45
C ALA A 68 1.18 10.50 0.42
N ILE A 69 1.02 9.18 0.47
CA ILE A 69 2.11 8.20 0.45
C ILE A 69 2.52 7.85 -0.99
N GLU A 70 1.53 7.69 -1.87
CA GLU A 70 1.69 7.31 -3.27
C GLU A 70 0.76 8.16 -4.15
N PRO A 71 1.24 9.28 -4.72
CA PRO A 71 0.42 10.17 -5.53
C PRO A 71 -0.14 9.51 -6.80
N GLY A 72 0.54 8.47 -7.31
CA GLY A 72 0.15 7.72 -8.50
C GLY A 72 -0.71 6.49 -8.21
N LEU A 73 -1.75 6.63 -7.38
CA LEU A 73 -2.70 5.53 -7.15
C LEU A 73 -3.30 5.04 -8.46
N LYS A 74 -3.56 3.74 -8.54
CA LYS A 74 -4.18 3.09 -9.70
C LYS A 74 -5.40 2.32 -9.27
N ASN A 75 -6.37 2.24 -10.16
CA ASN A 75 -7.66 1.57 -9.93
C ASN A 75 -7.91 0.42 -10.91
N GLU A 76 -6.91 0.09 -11.73
CA GLU A 76 -6.93 -1.09 -12.58
C GLU A 76 -6.71 -2.35 -11.72
N TYR A 77 -7.80 -3.00 -11.33
CA TYR A 77 -7.74 -4.30 -10.69
C TYR A 77 -7.79 -5.41 -11.75
N LEU A 78 -6.68 -6.13 -11.90
CA LEU A 78 -6.53 -7.25 -12.84
C LEU A 78 -6.55 -8.62 -12.13
N GLY A 79 -7.09 -8.67 -10.91
CA GLY A 79 -7.20 -9.90 -10.13
C GLY A 79 -8.46 -10.70 -10.47
N THR A 80 -8.56 -11.89 -9.89
CA THR A 80 -9.61 -12.88 -10.19
C THR A 80 -10.78 -12.87 -9.22
N SER A 81 -10.66 -12.16 -8.08
CA SER A 81 -11.70 -12.08 -7.07
C SER A 81 -12.58 -10.84 -7.31
N PRO A 82 -13.92 -10.95 -7.24
CA PRO A 82 -14.79 -9.78 -7.33
C PRO A 82 -14.51 -8.83 -6.16
N ARG A 83 -14.51 -7.53 -6.44
CA ARG A 83 -14.34 -6.46 -5.47
C ARG A 83 -15.30 -5.33 -5.81
N ASP A 84 -15.90 -4.73 -4.78
CA ASP A 84 -16.77 -3.57 -4.93
C ASP A 84 -15.94 -2.30 -4.83
N ALA A 85 -16.15 -1.37 -5.76
CA ALA A 85 -15.55 -0.05 -5.67
C ALA A 85 -16.26 0.77 -4.58
N LEU A 86 -15.51 1.18 -3.57
CA LEU A 86 -15.99 2.03 -2.46
C LEU A 86 -15.65 3.51 -2.70
N SER A 87 -14.66 3.78 -3.55
CA SER A 87 -14.30 5.10 -4.11
C SER A 87 -13.54 4.90 -5.42
N GLU A 88 -12.86 5.92 -5.95
CA GLU A 88 -12.10 5.84 -7.20
C GLU A 88 -10.92 4.86 -7.10
N TYR A 89 -10.26 4.79 -5.94
CA TYR A 89 -9.05 3.99 -5.73
C TYR A 89 -9.13 2.99 -4.58
N VAL A 90 -10.26 2.94 -3.87
CA VAL A 90 -10.48 2.03 -2.73
C VAL A 90 -11.54 1.00 -3.08
N PHE A 91 -11.19 -0.26 -2.90
CA PHE A 91 -12.04 -1.40 -3.17
C PHE A 91 -12.24 -2.24 -1.91
N SER A 92 -13.33 -3.00 -1.84
CA SER A 92 -13.50 -4.03 -0.80
C SER A 92 -12.45 -5.14 -0.94
N ALA A 93 -12.13 -5.80 0.18
CA ALA A 93 -11.36 -7.04 0.17
C ALA A 93 -12.20 -8.18 -0.43
N SER A 94 -11.51 -9.20 -0.92
CA SER A 94 -12.16 -10.45 -1.33
C SER A 94 -13.01 -11.00 -0.20
N GLU A 95 -14.31 -11.09 -0.43
CA GLU A 95 -15.24 -11.71 0.51
C GLU A 95 -15.18 -13.22 0.36
N LEU A 96 -14.33 -13.86 1.17
CA LEU A 96 -14.41 -15.30 1.41
C LEU A 96 -15.19 -15.53 2.71
N PRO A 97 -15.92 -16.66 2.83
CA PRO A 97 -16.54 -17.02 4.08
C PRO A 97 -15.51 -17.04 5.23
N PRO A 98 -15.86 -16.56 6.43
CA PRO A 98 -14.90 -16.28 7.51
C PRO A 98 -14.13 -17.51 8.02
N TYR A 99 -14.61 -18.71 7.70
CA TYR A 99 -13.97 -19.99 8.05
C TYR A 99 -12.93 -20.45 7.03
N TYR A 100 -12.77 -19.77 5.89
CA TYR A 100 -11.73 -20.10 4.90
C TYR A 100 -10.44 -19.31 5.17
N PRO A 101 -9.32 -19.98 5.52
CA PRO A 101 -8.05 -19.29 5.66
C PRO A 101 -7.52 -18.90 4.27
N ILE A 102 -7.16 -17.63 4.12
CA ILE A 102 -6.47 -17.15 2.93
C ILE A 102 -4.98 -17.49 3.06
N PRO A 103 -4.38 -18.26 2.13
CA PRO A 103 -2.97 -18.59 2.18
C PRO A 103 -2.10 -17.34 2.00
N GLN A 104 -0.88 -17.36 2.52
CA GLN A 104 0.08 -16.28 2.32
C GLN A 104 0.45 -16.16 0.82
N HIS A 105 0.37 -14.95 0.28
CA HIS A 105 0.68 -14.67 -1.11
C HIS A 105 1.10 -13.20 -1.28
N CYS A 106 1.73 -12.89 -2.41
CA CYS A 106 1.90 -11.51 -2.87
C CYS A 106 0.75 -11.18 -3.82
N GLU A 107 0.08 -10.04 -3.61
CA GLU A 107 -1.06 -9.62 -4.44
C GLU A 107 -0.64 -9.57 -5.91
N MET A 108 -1.43 -10.23 -6.76
CA MET A 108 -1.25 -10.23 -8.21
C MET A 108 0.17 -10.59 -8.68
N SER A 109 0.89 -11.45 -7.95
CA SER A 109 2.26 -11.87 -8.30
C SER A 109 2.40 -12.57 -9.66
N PHE A 110 1.28 -12.98 -10.27
CA PHE A 110 1.23 -13.55 -11.61
C PHE A 110 1.23 -12.50 -12.74
N LEU A 111 1.08 -11.21 -12.41
CA LEU A 111 1.18 -10.13 -13.40
C LEU A 111 2.65 -9.78 -13.68
N ARG A 112 2.91 -9.27 -14.89
CA ARG A 112 4.23 -8.77 -15.29
C ARG A 112 4.71 -7.64 -14.36
N ASP A 113 3.80 -6.73 -14.03
CA ASP A 113 4.05 -5.57 -13.20
C ASP A 113 3.10 -5.63 -11.99
N PRO A 114 3.45 -6.39 -10.94
CA PRO A 114 2.63 -6.50 -9.75
C PRO A 114 2.67 -5.20 -8.92
N PRO A 115 1.70 -5.02 -8.01
CA PRO A 115 1.65 -3.81 -7.24
C PRO A 115 2.81 -3.69 -6.26
N ARG A 116 3.38 -2.49 -6.16
CA ARG A 116 4.54 -2.24 -5.29
C ARG A 116 4.16 -1.97 -3.85
N ARG A 117 2.97 -1.38 -3.67
CA ARG A 117 2.40 -1.00 -2.39
C ARG A 117 0.94 -1.42 -2.33
N LEU A 118 0.54 -1.86 -1.15
CA LEU A 118 -0.84 -2.18 -0.80
C LEU A 118 -1.18 -1.45 0.48
N PHE A 119 -2.34 -0.81 0.49
CA PHE A 119 -2.90 -0.18 1.68
C PHE A 119 -4.09 -1.01 2.14
N PHE A 120 -4.17 -1.30 3.44
CA PHE A 120 -5.33 -1.94 4.05
C PHE A 120 -5.85 -1.05 5.16
N ALA A 121 -7.17 -0.84 5.19
CA ALA A 121 -7.84 -0.18 6.30
C ALA A 121 -9.02 -1.00 6.83
N CYS A 122 -9.14 -1.03 8.15
CA CYS A 122 -10.34 -1.50 8.82
C CYS A 122 -11.30 -0.33 9.05
N LEU A 123 -12.39 -0.32 8.28
CA LEU A 123 -13.50 0.63 8.45
C LEU A 123 -14.56 0.08 9.43
N VAL A 124 -14.70 -1.25 9.48
CA VAL A 124 -15.63 -1.95 10.37
C VAL A 124 -14.90 -3.13 11.02
N ALA A 125 -14.73 -3.09 12.34
CA ALA A 125 -14.14 -4.19 13.08
C ALA A 125 -15.13 -5.38 13.18
N PRO A 126 -14.66 -6.64 13.13
CA PRO A 126 -15.49 -7.81 13.24
C PRO A 126 -16.03 -7.90 14.66
N GLN A 127 -17.24 -8.43 14.77
CA GLN A 127 -17.94 -8.57 16.05
C GLN A 127 -17.44 -9.76 16.89
N GLY A 128 -16.49 -10.55 16.38
CA GLY A 128 -15.91 -11.72 17.05
C GLY A 128 -14.39 -11.80 16.88
N GLY A 129 -13.79 -12.87 17.38
CA GLY A 129 -12.37 -13.15 17.17
C GLY A 129 -12.08 -13.53 15.71
N GLY A 130 -10.89 -13.17 15.21
CA GLY A 130 -10.47 -13.41 13.82
C GLY A 130 -10.55 -12.15 12.96
N GLY A 131 -10.37 -12.30 11.63
CA GLY A 131 -10.38 -11.19 10.66
C GLY A 131 -9.06 -10.41 10.56
N GLU A 132 -8.00 -10.90 11.20
CA GLU A 132 -6.67 -10.29 11.16
C GLU A 132 -6.00 -10.49 9.80
N THR A 133 -5.44 -9.42 9.22
CA THR A 133 -4.56 -9.52 8.06
C THR A 133 -3.14 -9.78 8.53
N ARG A 134 -2.70 -11.04 8.45
CA ARG A 134 -1.32 -11.42 8.80
C ARG A 134 -0.38 -11.08 7.65
N CYS A 135 0.58 -10.20 7.93
CA CYS A 135 1.64 -9.86 6.99
C CYS A 135 2.92 -10.64 7.34
N ALA A 136 3.63 -11.12 6.32
CA ALA A 136 4.92 -11.76 6.49
C ALA A 136 5.91 -11.16 5.49
N THR A 137 7.12 -10.87 5.95
CA THR A 137 8.22 -10.46 5.07
C THR A 137 8.87 -11.70 4.50
N PHE A 138 8.90 -11.84 3.19
CA PHE A 138 9.77 -12.82 2.54
C PHE A 138 11.19 -12.28 2.65
N ALA A 139 11.98 -12.75 3.61
CA ALA A 139 13.39 -12.37 3.68
C ALA A 139 14.10 -12.94 2.45
N ALA A 140 14.40 -12.08 1.47
CA ALA A 140 15.20 -12.50 0.32
C ALA A 140 16.68 -12.51 0.68
N SER A 141 17.35 -13.60 0.33
CA SER A 141 18.79 -13.67 0.13
C SER A 141 19.25 -12.94 -1.16
N SER A 142 18.37 -12.17 -1.82
CA SER A 142 18.66 -11.49 -3.10
C SER A 142 17.93 -10.13 -3.25
N PRO A 143 18.56 -9.11 -3.87
CA PRO A 143 18.12 -7.71 -3.77
C PRO A 143 17.05 -7.24 -4.80
N THR A 144 16.36 -8.13 -5.49
CA THR A 144 15.44 -7.71 -6.57
C THR A 144 13.98 -7.72 -6.13
N SER A 145 13.45 -6.51 -5.91
CA SER A 145 12.03 -6.13 -6.05
C SER A 145 11.00 -7.00 -5.29
N ILE A 146 10.91 -6.82 -3.96
CA ILE A 146 9.82 -7.38 -3.16
C ILE A 146 8.71 -6.32 -3.00
N PRO A 147 7.42 -6.68 -3.17
CA PRO A 147 6.32 -5.78 -2.84
C PRO A 147 6.36 -5.40 -1.36
N THR A 148 6.23 -4.11 -1.08
CA THR A 148 6.21 -3.57 0.27
C THR A 148 4.76 -3.37 0.69
N CYS A 149 4.27 -4.06 1.71
CA CYS A 149 2.90 -3.91 2.20
C CYS A 149 2.81 -2.67 3.12
N ALA A 150 2.19 -1.58 2.69
CA ALA A 150 2.08 -0.34 3.47
C ALA A 150 0.68 -0.24 4.12
N THR A 151 0.50 -0.83 5.30
CA THR A 151 -0.82 -0.90 5.96
C THR A 151 -1.22 0.42 6.64
N ALA A 152 -2.49 0.82 6.53
CA ALA A 152 -3.05 1.98 7.21
C ALA A 152 -4.42 1.66 7.83
N SER A 153 -4.41 1.40 9.14
CA SER A 153 -5.56 1.31 10.06
C SER A 153 -5.70 -0.06 10.73
N SER A 154 -5.52 -0.01 12.05
CA SER A 154 -5.67 -1.12 12.98
C SER A 154 -7.14 -1.49 13.19
N ALA A 155 -7.49 -2.69 12.74
CA ALA A 155 -8.26 -3.70 13.47
C ALA A 155 -8.53 -4.83 12.47
N ALA A 156 -8.76 -6.04 12.96
CA ALA A 156 -9.36 -7.07 12.13
C ALA A 156 -10.63 -6.53 11.45
N GLY A 157 -11.07 -7.06 10.30
CA GLY A 157 -12.32 -6.66 9.63
C GLY A 157 -12.16 -6.34 8.15
N SER A 158 -13.28 -6.22 7.43
CA SER A 158 -13.35 -6.09 5.97
C SER A 158 -12.36 -5.05 5.46
N ALA A 159 -11.23 -5.54 4.96
CA ALA A 159 -10.11 -4.70 4.62
C ALA A 159 -10.44 -3.97 3.32
N SER A 160 -10.52 -2.65 3.34
CA SER A 160 -10.55 -1.92 2.09
C SER A 160 -9.12 -1.79 1.56
N SER A 161 -8.88 -2.15 0.30
CA SER A 161 -7.55 -2.12 -0.29
C SER A 161 -7.42 -1.08 -1.42
N ALA A 162 -6.32 -0.34 -1.40
CA ALA A 162 -5.87 0.48 -2.53
C ALA A 162 -4.55 -0.09 -3.10
N THR A 163 -4.40 -0.04 -4.42
CA THR A 163 -3.34 -0.75 -5.15
C THR A 163 -2.54 0.21 -6.05
N THR A 164 -1.26 -0.09 -6.28
CA THR A 164 -0.40 0.69 -7.19
C THR A 164 0.39 -0.23 -8.11
N THR A 165 0.14 -0.22 -9.41
CA THR A 165 1.00 -0.86 -10.43
C THR A 165 2.08 0.12 -10.92
N ALA A 166 3.31 -0.35 -11.18
CA ALA A 166 4.40 0.48 -11.74
C ALA A 166 4.01 1.15 -13.07
N PRO A 167 4.64 2.27 -13.48
CA PRO A 167 4.40 2.83 -14.81
C PRO A 167 4.80 1.81 -15.89
N THR A 168 3.90 1.56 -16.83
CA THR A 168 4.27 1.02 -18.14
C THR A 168 5.27 1.99 -18.75
N ALA A 169 6.46 1.51 -19.10
CA ALA A 169 7.40 2.31 -19.88
C ALA A 169 6.76 2.62 -21.24
N ALA A 170 6.23 3.83 -21.38
CA ALA A 170 5.88 4.43 -22.66
C ALA A 170 6.59 5.79 -22.76
N ASP A 171 7.18 6.00 -23.94
CA ASP A 171 7.82 7.20 -24.47
C ASP A 171 9.23 7.58 -23.98
N ALA A 172 10.22 7.02 -24.69
CA ALA A 172 11.48 7.72 -24.95
C ALA A 172 11.69 7.90 -26.46
N SER A 173 11.91 9.16 -26.83
CA SER A 173 12.56 9.69 -28.04
C SER A 173 11.70 10.06 -29.26
N THR A 174 11.09 11.25 -29.16
CA THR A 174 11.19 12.25 -30.24
C THR A 174 12.67 12.55 -30.49
N CYS A 175 13.27 11.99 -31.54
CA CYS A 175 14.58 12.40 -32.00
C CYS A 175 14.41 13.53 -33.02
N GLY A 176 14.52 14.77 -32.55
CA GLY A 176 14.77 15.92 -33.42
C GLY A 176 16.26 16.03 -33.67
N SER A 177 16.68 15.93 -34.93
CA SER A 177 17.98 16.43 -35.38
C SER A 177 17.79 17.25 -36.65
N SER A 178 18.00 18.56 -36.50
CA SER A 178 18.13 19.50 -37.59
C SER A 178 19.53 19.42 -38.21
N SER A 179 19.56 19.69 -39.52
CA SER A 179 20.64 20.31 -40.30
C SER A 179 21.64 19.44 -41.07
N ALA A 180 21.85 19.94 -42.30
CA ALA A 180 22.99 19.80 -43.19
C ALA A 180 23.24 18.44 -43.87
N GLY A 181 23.13 18.46 -45.21
CA GLY A 181 23.32 17.30 -46.06
C GLY A 181 24.77 17.05 -46.48
N THR A 182 24.93 15.98 -47.25
CA THR A 182 25.86 15.80 -48.37
C THR A 182 25.43 14.50 -49.07
N ARG A 183 25.22 14.56 -50.39
CA ARG A 183 24.99 13.39 -51.23
C ARG A 183 26.29 12.62 -51.39
N CYS A 184 26.23 11.29 -51.35
CA CYS A 184 27.27 10.46 -51.94
C CYS A 184 26.85 10.03 -53.35
N SER A 185 27.84 10.12 -54.24
CA SER A 185 27.95 9.44 -55.53
C SER A 185 27.95 7.92 -55.38
#